data_AF-E8M4M9-F1
#
_entry.id   AF-E8M4M9-F1
#
_cell.length_a   1.000
_cell.length_b   1.000
_cell.length_c   1.000
_cell.angle_alpha   90.00
_cell.angle_beta   90.00
_cell.angle_gamma   90.00
#
_symmetry.space_group_name_H-M   'P 1'
#
loop_
_entity.id
_entity.type
_entity.pdbx_description
1 polymer ?
#
loop_
_entity_poly.entity_id
_entity_poly.type
_entity_poly.pdbx_seq_one_letter_code
_entity_poly.pdbx_strand_id
1 'polypeptide(L)' 'MATEDEGLGDVKMTSIDVELTELNLDDNAPIFYEDEEPVQSYAFEYNENSEPTDVIGTVLAVDAD' A
#
# COMPACT_ATOMS: atom_id res chain seq x y z
N MET A 1 9.70 -36.94 11.57
CA MET A 1 9.00 -37.40 10.35
C MET A 1 8.50 -38.80 10.65
N ALA A 2 7.21 -39.09 10.42
CA ALA A 2 6.61 -40.42 10.50
C ALA A 2 6.24 -40.79 9.05
N THR A 3 6.49 -41.96 8.47
CA THR A 3 6.93 -43.28 8.91
C THR A 3 7.39 -43.98 7.63
N GLU A 4 8.57 -44.59 7.60
CA GLU A 4 8.93 -45.55 6.54
C GLU A 4 9.26 -46.87 7.25
N ASP A 5 8.24 -47.72 7.42
CA ASP A 5 8.38 -49.09 7.91
C ASP A 5 8.31 -50.04 6.71
N GLU A 6 9.28 -50.95 6.59
CA GLU A 6 9.39 -51.85 5.43
C GLU A 6 8.22 -52.83 5.39
N GLY A 7 7.43 -52.79 4.31
CA GLY A 7 6.31 -53.70 4.06
C GLY A 7 4.92 -53.05 3.97
N LEU A 8 4.81 -51.73 4.20
CA LEU A 8 3.54 -51.01 4.12
C LEU A 8 3.26 -50.32 2.76
N GLY A 9 4.13 -50.53 1.77
CA GLY A 9 4.02 -49.98 0.42
C GLY A 9 4.59 -48.58 0.27
N ASP A 10 4.66 -48.08 -0.97
CA ASP A 10 5.25 -46.78 -1.28
C ASP A 10 4.47 -45.63 -0.63
N VAL A 11 5.19 -44.64 -0.11
CA VAL A 11 4.60 -43.40 0.41
C VAL A 11 3.92 -42.65 -0.74
N LYS A 12 2.59 -42.52 -0.65
CA LYS A 12 1.80 -41.78 -1.64
C LYS A 12 1.80 -40.30 -1.27
N MET A 13 2.20 -39.46 -2.23
CA MET A 13 2.16 -38.02 -2.10
C MET A 13 1.45 -37.42 -3.30
N THR A 14 0.77 -36.28 -3.10
CA THR A 14 0.24 -35.46 -4.17
C THR A 14 0.64 -34.01 -3.92
N SER A 15 1.13 -33.33 -4.95
CA SER A 15 1.34 -31.89 -4.88
C SER A 15 0.00 -31.19 -5.07
N ILE A 16 -0.20 -30.08 -4.36
CA ILE A 16 -1.37 -29.21 -4.52
C ILE A 16 -0.83 -27.80 -4.69
N ASP A 17 -1.18 -27.17 -5.81
CA ASP A 17 -0.87 -25.77 -6.03
C ASP A 17 -1.94 -24.91 -5.35
N VAL A 18 -1.48 -23.95 -4.55
CA VAL A 18 -2.34 -23.01 -3.82
C VAL A 18 -2.00 -21.61 -4.31
N GLU A 19 -3.01 -20.91 -4.80
CA GLU A 19 -2.94 -19.50 -5.15
C GLU A 19 -3.72 -18.70 -4.12
N LEU A 20 -3.09 -17.66 -3.58
CA LEU A 20 -3.72 -16.71 -2.66
C LEU A 20 -3.78 -15.35 -3.35
N THR A 21 -4.95 -14.75 -3.34
CA THR A 21 -5.19 -13.39 -3.83
C THR A 21 -5.82 -12.58 -2.71
N GLU A 22 -5.44 -11.32 -2.58
CA GLU A 22 -6.11 -10.37 -1.69
C GLU A 22 -7.12 -9.53 -2.45
N LEU A 23 -8.21 -9.17 -1.77
CA LEU A 23 -9.16 -8.20 -2.28
C LEU A 23 -8.69 -6.82 -1.84
N ASN A 24 -8.47 -5.92 -2.79
CA ASN A 24 -8.22 -4.52 -2.45
C ASN A 24 -9.49 -3.91 -1.86
N LEU A 25 -9.43 -3.52 -0.59
CA LEU A 25 -10.51 -2.87 0.14
C LEU A 25 -10.06 -1.44 0.47
N ASP A 26 -11.02 -0.52 0.53
CA ASP A 26 -10.81 0.85 1.02
C ASP A 26 -10.58 0.77 2.55
N ASP A 27 -9.36 0.41 2.96
CA ASP A 27 -8.97 0.16 4.35
C ASP A 27 -7.81 1.05 4.83
N ASN A 28 -7.28 1.89 3.95
CA ASN A 28 -6.34 2.94 4.28
C ASN A 28 -7.01 4.31 4.14
N ALA A 29 -6.38 5.33 4.70
CA ALA A 29 -6.84 6.70 4.54
C ALA A 29 -5.77 7.48 3.78
N PRO A 30 -6.13 8.49 2.97
CA PRO A 30 -5.14 9.28 2.26
C PRO A 30 -4.17 9.97 3.22
N ILE A 31 -2.88 9.94 2.91
CA ILE A 31 -1.81 10.62 3.66
C ILE A 31 -1.31 11.80 2.83
N PHE A 32 -1.13 12.96 3.46
CA PHE A 32 -0.57 14.14 2.79
C PHE A 32 0.94 14.05 2.62
N TYR A 33 1.46 14.50 1.48
CA TYR A 33 2.88 14.47 1.12
C TYR A 33 3.40 15.81 0.62
N GLU A 34 4.60 16.18 1.07
CA GLU A 34 5.41 17.21 0.42
C GLU A 34 6.64 16.52 -0.15
N ASP A 35 6.81 16.62 -1.47
CA ASP A 35 7.74 15.81 -2.24
C ASP A 35 7.54 14.30 -2.00
N GLU A 36 8.52 13.62 -1.40
CA GLU A 36 8.52 12.16 -1.16
C GLU A 36 8.24 11.80 0.31
N GLU A 37 7.97 12.80 1.16
CA GLU A 37 7.83 12.62 2.60
C GLU A 37 6.42 12.97 3.12
N PRO A 38 5.87 12.18 4.06
CA PRO A 38 4.57 12.47 4.63
C PRO A 38 4.64 13.70 5.53
N VAL A 39 3.65 14.60 5.39
CA VAL A 39 3.57 15.85 6.16
C VAL A 39 2.24 15.99 6.88
N GLN A 40 2.26 16.71 8.00
CA GLN A 40 1.06 17.04 8.77
C GLN A 40 0.50 18.43 8.46
N SER A 41 1.27 19.27 7.77
CA SER A 41 0.91 20.65 7.48
C SER A 41 1.67 21.18 6.27
N TYR A 42 1.07 22.12 5.56
CA TYR A 42 1.71 22.90 4.50
C TYR A 42 1.81 24.36 4.91
N ALA A 43 2.82 25.06 4.41
CA ALA A 43 2.97 26.50 4.54
C ALA A 43 3.12 27.11 3.14
N PHE A 44 2.38 28.18 2.87
CA PHE A 44 2.43 28.89 1.60
C PHE A 44 2.63 30.39 1.89
N GLU A 45 3.36 31.05 1.00
CA GLU A 45 3.57 32.49 1.02
C GLU A 45 2.98 33.11 -0.26
N TYR A 46 2.59 34.38 -0.20
CA TYR A 46 2.08 35.10 -1.35
C TYR A 46 2.57 36.54 -1.33
N ASN A 47 2.69 37.13 -2.53
CA ASN A 47 3.11 38.52 -2.67
C ASN A 47 1.96 39.47 -2.31
N GLU A 48 2.29 40.60 -1.68
CA GLU A 48 1.34 41.69 -1.51
C GLU A 48 0.85 42.19 -2.88
N ASN A 49 -0.46 42.45 -2.99
CA ASN A 49 -1.16 42.79 -4.23
C ASN A 49 -1.20 41.66 -5.28
N SER A 50 -1.19 40.40 -4.83
CA SER A 50 -1.58 39.26 -5.67
C SER A 50 -3.04 39.38 -6.11
N GLU A 51 -3.33 38.84 -7.30
CA GLU A 51 -4.69 38.76 -7.80
C GLU A 51 -5.48 37.68 -7.06
N PRO A 52 -6.81 37.82 -6.91
CA PRO A 52 -7.64 36.82 -6.22
C PRO A 52 -7.58 35.41 -6.82
N THR A 53 -7.11 35.29 -8.06
CA THR A 53 -7.01 34.03 -8.80
C THR A 53 -5.61 33.42 -8.78
N ASP A 54 -4.63 34.08 -8.14
CA ASP A 54 -3.27 33.56 -8.07
C ASP A 54 -3.24 32.28 -7.23
N VAL A 55 -2.62 31.23 -7.77
CA VAL A 55 -2.42 29.96 -7.07
C VAL A 55 -1.20 30.09 -6.16
N ILE A 56 -1.38 29.89 -4.86
CA ILE A 56 -0.33 30.02 -3.84
C ILE A 56 0.35 28.69 -3.47
N GLY A 57 -0.19 27.58 -3.96
CA GLY A 57 0.34 26.25 -3.68
C GLY A 57 -0.58 25.13 -4.14
N THR A 58 -0.07 23.90 -4.02
CA THR A 58 -0.78 22.66 -4.28
C THR A 58 -0.55 21.70 -3.11
N VAL A 59 -1.55 20.91 -2.76
CA VAL A 59 -1.42 19.83 -1.77
C VAL A 59 -1.54 18.49 -2.46
N LEU A 60 -0.78 17.50 -1.99
CA LEU A 60 -0.85 16.12 -2.47
C LEU A 60 -1.30 15.22 -1.32
N ALA A 61 -2.25 14.35 -1.59
CA ALA A 61 -2.56 13.22 -0.71
C ALA A 61 -2.56 11.94 -1.54
N VAL A 62 -1.97 10.89 -0.99
CA VAL A 62 -1.87 9.56 -1.62
C VAL A 62 -2.60 8.57 -0.75
N ASP A 63 -3.52 7.84 -1.37
CA ASP A 63 -4.15 6.67 -0.77
C ASP A 63 -3.35 5.42 -1.15
N ALA A 64 -3.21 4.49 -0.21
CA ALA A 64 -2.42 3.29 -0.39
C ALA A 64 -3.24 2.12 -1.00
N ASP A 65 -4.57 2.26 -1.05
CA ASP A 65 -5.47 1.32 -1.70
C ASP A 65 -5.43 1.42 -3.24
#